data_AF-A0A1V4ZAW6-F1
#
_entry.id   AF-A0A1V4ZAW6-F1
#
_cell.length_a   1.000
_cell.length_b   1.000
_cell.length_c   1.000
_cell.angle_alpha   90.00
_cell.angle_beta   90.00
_cell.angle_gamma   90.00
#
_symmetry.space_group_name_H-M   'P 1'
#
loop_
_entity.id
_entity.type
_entity.pdbx_description
1 polymer ?
#
loop_
_entity_poly.entity_id
_entity_poly.type
_entity_poly.pdbx_seq_one_letter_code
_entity_poly.pdbx_strand_id
1 'polypeptide(L)' 'MIVRITSPKTDKLAQGLLERFRADGFCPFGDDNILIGFIKEAEEEDENIILTIEVTNPSSMEYFCKLAEQDEPQP' A
#
# COMPACT_ATOMS: atom_id res chain seq x y z
N MET A 1 9.64 -0.77 -6.96
CA MET A 1 9.74 -1.35 -5.60
C MET A 1 8.37 -1.91 -5.23
N ILE A 2 8.28 -3.04 -4.55
CA ILE A 2 7.00 -3.58 -4.07
C ILE A 2 6.92 -3.32 -2.57
N VAL A 3 5.80 -2.73 -2.12
CA VAL A 3 5.49 -2.50 -0.71
C VAL A 3 4.23 -3.28 -0.38
N ARG A 4 4.22 -3.97 0.75
CA ARG A 4 3.04 -4.67 1.27
C ARG A 4 2.57 -3.95 2.53
N ILE A 5 1.34 -3.48 2.52
CA ILE A 5 0.70 -2.81 3.66
C ILE A 5 -0.36 -3.74 4.22
N THR A 6 -0.29 -3.97 5.53
CA THR A 6 -1.33 -4.67 6.28
C THR A 6 -2.08 -3.64 7.11
N SER A 7 -3.39 -3.55 6.93
CA SER A 7 -4.26 -2.66 7.69
C SER A 7 -5.48 -3.41 8.22
N PRO A 8 -6.01 -3.10 9.41
CA PRO A 8 -7.24 -3.72 9.90
C PRO A 8 -8.43 -3.40 8.98
N LYS A 9 -9.41 -4.31 8.90
CA LYS A 9 -10.66 -4.13 8.13
C LYS A 9 -11.49 -2.91 8.55
N THR A 10 -11.26 -2.39 9.75
CA THR A 10 -11.91 -1.17 10.24
C THR A 10 -11.33 0.11 9.63
N ASP A 11 -10.17 0.03 8.98
CA ASP A 11 -9.59 1.13 8.23
C ASP A 11 -10.35 1.36 6.92
N LYS A 12 -11.13 2.44 6.91
CA LYS A 12 -11.95 2.85 5.77
C LYS A 12 -11.12 3.18 4.53
N LEU A 13 -9.87 3.63 4.68
CA LEU A 13 -9.00 3.91 3.54
C LEU A 13 -8.57 2.61 2.87
N ALA A 14 -8.07 1.65 3.65
CA ALA A 14 -7.70 0.34 3.15
C ALA A 14 -8.90 -0.39 2.51
N GLN A 15 -10.08 -0.30 3.16
CA GLN A 15 -11.31 -0.88 2.63
C GLN A 15 -11.74 -0.23 1.31
N GLY A 16 -11.70 1.11 1.22
CA GLY A 16 -12.03 1.81 -0.02
C GLY A 16 -11.06 1.48 -1.17
N LEU A 17 -9.78 1.29 -0.86
CA LEU A 17 -8.78 0.90 -1.86
C LEU A 17 -9.01 -0.53 -2.37
N LEU A 18 -9.32 -1.47 -1.47
CA LEU A 18 -9.67 -2.84 -1.81
C LEU A 18 -10.92 -2.91 -2.70
N GLU A 19 -11.98 -2.19 -2.32
CA GLU A 19 -13.23 -2.16 -3.09
C GLU A 19 -13.02 -1.60 -4.49
N ARG A 20 -12.28 -0.48 -4.61
CA ARG A 20 -11.92 0.10 -5.92
C ARG A 20 -11.09 -0.85 -6.76
N PHE A 21 -10.06 -1.47 -6.18
CA PHE A 21 -9.21 -2.41 -6.90
C PHE A 21 -10.01 -3.62 -7.40
N ARG A 22 -10.95 -4.15 -6.60
CA ARG A 22 -11.81 -5.26 -7.02
C ARG A 22 -12.84 -4.87 -8.09
N ALA A 23 -13.35 -3.64 -8.05
CA ALA A 23 -14.33 -3.16 -9.02
C ALA A 23 -13.68 -2.88 -10.38
N ASP A 24 -12.55 -2.18 -10.37
CA ASP A 24 -11.95 -1.61 -11.59
C ASP A 24 -10.75 -2.42 -12.11
N GLY A 25 -10.20 -3.33 -11.29
CA GLY A 25 -8.97 -4.08 -11.58
C GLY A 25 -7.70 -3.23 -11.55
N PHE A 26 -7.83 -1.94 -11.25
CA PHE A 26 -6.76 -0.95 -11.22
C PHE A 26 -7.05 0.09 -10.14
N CYS A 27 -6.06 0.41 -9.30
CA CYS A 27 -6.23 1.39 -8.24
C CYS A 27 -4.91 2.17 -8.02
N PRO A 28 -4.86 3.48 -8.31
CA PRO A 28 -3.71 4.31 -7.98
C PRO A 28 -3.59 4.48 -6.47
N PHE A 29 -2.37 4.42 -5.96
CA PHE A 29 -2.03 4.67 -4.57
C PHE A 29 -1.27 5.99 -4.45
N GLY A 30 -1.74 6.86 -3.55
CA GLY A 30 -1.25 8.22 -3.41
C GLY A 30 -2.34 9.17 -2.91
N ASP A 31 -2.04 10.46 -2.93
CA ASP A 31 -3.01 11.53 -2.71
C ASP A 31 -3.28 12.31 -4.00
N ASP A 32 -4.13 13.33 -3.93
CA ASP A 32 -4.54 14.15 -5.10
C ASP A 32 -3.35 14.86 -5.79
N ASN A 33 -2.22 15.02 -5.10
CA ASN A 33 -1.05 15.74 -5.61
C ASN A 33 0.13 14.80 -5.94
N ILE A 34 0.19 13.62 -5.31
CA ILE A 34 1.31 12.70 -5.40
C ILE A 34 0.79 11.29 -5.69
N LEU A 35 0.99 10.86 -6.94
CA LEU A 35 0.92 9.45 -7.30
C LEU A 35 2.17 8.74 -6.79
N ILE A 36 2.00 7.78 -5.88
CA ILE A 36 3.09 6.97 -5.32
C ILE A 36 3.31 5.71 -6.18
N GLY A 37 2.21 5.08 -6.59
CA GLY A 37 2.25 3.82 -7.32
C GLY A 37 0.86 3.26 -7.60
N PHE A 38 0.80 1.95 -7.82
CA PHE A 38 -0.44 1.26 -8.15
C PHE A 38 -0.59 0.00 -7.31
N ILE A 39 -1.82 -0.31 -6.90
CA ILE A 39 -2.13 -1.58 -6.26
C ILE A 39 -2.01 -2.68 -7.30
N LYS A 40 -1.19 -3.68 -6.99
CA LYS A 40 -0.98 -4.88 -7.80
C LYS A 40 -1.88 -6.02 -7.35
N GLU A 41 -2.04 -6.17 -6.04
CA GLU A 41 -2.85 -7.20 -5.41
C GLU A 41 -3.53 -6.62 -4.17
N ALA A 42 -4.76 -7.04 -3.89
CA ALA A 42 -5.50 -6.64 -2.71
C ALA A 42 -6.30 -7.83 -2.18
N GLU A 43 -6.02 -8.21 -0.94
CA GLU A 43 -6.55 -9.41 -0.30
C GLU A 43 -7.18 -9.08 1.04
N GLU A 44 -8.09 -9.93 1.49
CA GLU A 44 -8.59 -9.93 2.85
C GLU A 44 -8.10 -11.19 3.55
N GLU A 45 -7.49 -11.02 4.72
CA GLU A 45 -7.00 -12.12 5.54
C GLU A 45 -7.45 -11.89 6.99
N ASP A 46 -8.30 -12.78 7.50
CA ASP A 46 -8.93 -12.67 8.82
C ASP A 46 -9.56 -11.28 9.10
N GLU A 47 -8.99 -10.52 10.04
CA GLU A 47 -9.40 -9.16 10.42
C GLU A 47 -8.62 -8.05 9.69
N ASN A 48 -7.79 -8.42 8.72
CA ASN A 48 -6.91 -7.51 8.00
C ASN A 48 -7.23 -7.44 6.49
N ILE A 49 -6.78 -6.34 5.90
CA ILE A 49 -6.71 -6.05 4.49
C ILE A 49 -5.23 -5.94 4.15
N ILE A 50 -4.83 -6.63 3.09
CA ILE A 50 -3.45 -6.70 2.63
C ILE A 50 -3.40 -6.08 1.25
N LEU A 51 -2.63 -5.00 1.11
CA LEU A 51 -2.46 -4.27 -0.15
C LEU A 51 -1.01 -4.40 -0.60
N THR A 52 -0.80 -4.98 -1.77
CA THR A 52 0.50 -5.02 -2.44
C THR A 52 0.56 -3.87 -3.45
N ILE A 53 1.49 -2.95 -3.26
CA ILE A 53 1.63 -1.73 -4.05
C ILE A 53 2.95 -1.78 -4.82
N GLU A 54 2.87 -1.58 -6.12
CA GLU A 54 4.02 -1.29 -6.96
C GLU A 54 4.30 0.21 -6.93
N VAL A 55 5.34 0.59 -6.18
CA VAL A 55 5.82 1.97 -6.10
C VAL A 55 6.58 2.30 -7.37
N THR A 56 6.08 3.32 -8.09
CA THR A 56 6.65 3.81 -9.35
C THR A 56 7.21 5.22 -9.21
N ASN A 57 6.88 5.95 -8.14
CA ASN A 57 7.39 7.30 -7.90
C ASN A 57 8.79 7.23 -7.25
N PRO A 58 9.86 7.70 -7.92
CA PRO A 58 11.22 7.65 -7.39
C PRO A 58 11.38 8.43 -6.08
N SER A 59 10.68 9.55 -5.92
CA SER A 59 10.73 10.37 -4.69
C SER A 59 10.12 9.65 -3.49
N SER A 60 9.15 8.77 -3.72
CA SER A 60 8.54 7.95 -2.67
C SER A 60 9.39 6.73 -2.31
N MET A 61 10.25 6.25 -3.22
CA MET A 61 11.10 5.08 -2.95
C MET A 61 12.05 5.32 -1.77
N GLU A 62 12.69 6.49 -1.70
CA GLU A 62 13.60 6.81 -0.60
C GLU A 62 12.89 6.83 0.76
N TYR A 63 11.64 7.31 0.79
CA TYR A 63 10.82 7.30 2.00
C TYR A 63 10.54 5.88 2.49
N PHE A 64 10.11 4.98 1.60
CA PHE A 64 9.84 3.59 1.99
C PHE A 64 11.10 2.81 2.36
N CYS A 65 12.24 3.08 1.73
CA CYS A 65 13.52 2.49 2.15
C CYS A 65 13.88 2.90 3.59
N LYS A 66 13.74 4.19 3.94
CA LYS A 66 14.01 4.68 5.30
C LYS A 66 13.06 4.10 6.35
N LEU A 67 11.79 3.90 5.99
CA LEU A 67 10.84 3.24 6.90
C LEU A 67 11.24 1.79 7.17
N ALA A 68 11.64 1.04 6.13
CA ALA A 68 12.07 -0.35 6.29
C ALA A 68 13.32 -0.49 7.17
N GLU A 69 14.26 0.46 7.09
CA GLU A 69 15.46 0.50 7.94
C GLU A 69 15.15 0.79 9.43
N GLN A 70 14.01 1.42 9.73
CA GLN A 70 13.59 1.71 11.11
C GLN A 70 12.87 0.53 11.80
N ASP A 71 12.36 -0.41 11.00
CA ASP A 71 11.71 -1.65 11.48
C ASP A 71 12.69 -2.83 11.65
N GLU A 72 13.97 -2.66 11.28
CA GLU A 72 14.99 -3.65 11.63
C GLU A 72 15.31 -3.57 13.14
N PRO A 73 15.20 -4.68 13.90
CA PRO A 73 15.60 -4.68 15.30
C PRO A 73 17.09 -4.33 15.39
N GLN A 74 17.41 -3.25 16.11
CA GLN A 74 18.79 -2.93 16.45
C GLN A 74 19.41 -4.13 17.22
N PRO A 75 20.67 -4.50 16.91
CA PRO A 75 21.33 -5.67 17.47
C PRO A 75 21.54 -5.61 18.99
#